data_AF-A0A0Q9Q729-F1
#
_entry.id   AF-A0A0Q9Q729-F1
#
_cell.length_a   1.000
_cell.length_b   1.000
_cell.length_c   1.000
_cell.angle_alpha   90.00
_cell.angle_beta   90.00
_cell.angle_gamma   90.00
#
_symmetry.space_group_name_H-M   'P 1'
#
loop_
_entity.id
_entity.type
_entity.pdbx_description
1 polymer ?
#
loop_
_entity_poly.entity_id
_entity_poly.type
_entity_poly.pdbx_seq_one_letter_code
_entity_poly.pdbx_strand_id
1 'polypeptide(L)'
;MRWRCRKALAPVHRLPFQLEPNKTRLIEFGRFASRHAKEKSMRKPETLYFLGFTHYCTRNQKGNFMVGRKTEKTRLKRSIGKVQETIRTIRHESMKAQAAKVNQILRGHYAYYGMTGNIRCLIQVYQAADNYWRRMLSSRSQKSHVSWEKFDQLKLKFPLLRPKIFIPSDRMKSYAML
;
A
#
# COMPACT_ATOMS: atom_id res chain seq x y z
N MET A 1 -18.07 8.14 -26.94
CA MET A 1 -18.16 9.35 -26.10
C MET A 1 -16.83 9.61 -25.38
N ARG A 2 -16.03 10.56 -25.88
CA ARG A 2 -14.83 11.08 -25.20
C ARG A 2 -15.27 11.91 -24.00
N TRP A 3 -14.98 11.47 -22.78
CA TRP A 3 -15.13 12.33 -21.61
C TRP A 3 -14.09 13.46 -21.69
N ARG A 4 -14.55 14.67 -22.06
CA ARG A 4 -13.74 15.89 -22.02
C ARG A 4 -13.62 16.38 -20.58
N CYS A 5 -12.57 16.00 -19.86
CA CYS A 5 -12.21 16.57 -18.55
C CYS A 5 -11.73 18.05 -18.59
N ARG A 6 -11.95 18.79 -19.69
CA ARG A 6 -11.58 20.22 -19.74
C ARG A 6 -12.55 21.14 -19.01
N LYS A 7 -13.80 20.74 -18.77
CA LYS A 7 -14.80 21.61 -18.10
C LYS A 7 -14.76 21.58 -16.57
N ALA A 8 -14.08 20.61 -15.95
CA ALA A 8 -14.10 20.44 -14.48
C ALA A 8 -13.09 21.33 -13.72
N LEU A 9 -12.14 21.99 -14.41
CA LEU A 9 -11.09 22.81 -13.80
C LEU A 9 -11.33 24.33 -13.93
N ALA A 10 -12.47 24.74 -14.50
CA ALA A 10 -12.83 26.15 -14.69
C ALA A 10 -12.71 27.05 -13.43
N PRO A 11 -12.91 26.58 -12.18
CA PRO A 11 -12.79 27.44 -11.00
C PRO A 11 -11.36 27.85 -10.64
N VAL A 12 -10.34 27.08 -11.03
CA VAL A 12 -8.93 27.33 -10.61
C VAL A 12 -8.37 28.58 -11.27
N HIS A 13 -8.86 28.94 -12.47
CA HIS A 13 -8.46 30.17 -13.16
C HIS A 13 -8.88 31.47 -12.46
N ARG A 14 -9.77 31.39 -11.45
CA ARG A 14 -10.17 32.56 -10.63
C ARG A 14 -9.22 32.82 -9.46
N LEU A 15 -8.34 31.86 -9.15
CA LEU A 15 -7.33 31.99 -8.11
C LEU A 15 -5.98 32.34 -8.77
N PRO A 16 -5.07 33.04 -8.08
CA PRO A 16 -3.76 33.42 -8.64
C PRO A 16 -2.79 32.23 -8.82
N PHE A 17 -3.28 30.99 -8.75
CA PHE A 17 -2.47 29.78 -8.85
C PHE A 17 -2.59 29.15 -10.24
N GLN A 18 -1.45 28.95 -10.90
CA GLN A 18 -1.38 28.21 -12.16
C GLN A 18 -1.13 26.72 -11.91
N LEU A 19 -1.69 25.87 -12.76
CA LEU A 19 -1.43 24.44 -12.74
C LEU A 19 -0.02 24.16 -13.26
N GLU A 20 0.76 23.39 -12.52
CA GLU A 20 2.07 22.96 -12.98
C GLU A 20 1.90 21.81 -14.00
N PRO A 21 2.37 21.98 -15.26
CA PRO A 21 2.06 21.07 -16.36
C PRO A 21 2.73 19.69 -16.22
N ASN A 22 3.87 19.57 -15.54
CA ASN A 22 4.53 18.27 -15.37
C ASN A 22 3.85 17.38 -14.32
N LYS A 23 3.20 17.98 -13.32
CA LYS A 23 2.44 17.31 -12.25
C LYS A 23 1.00 17.01 -12.65
N THR A 24 0.49 17.67 -13.69
CA THR A 24 -0.93 17.62 -14.08
C THR A 24 -1.11 16.92 -15.41
N ARG A 25 -1.69 15.73 -15.40
CA ARG A 25 -1.99 14.97 -16.63
C ARG A 25 -3.41 14.41 -16.60
N LEU A 26 -4.09 14.50 -17.74
CA LEU A 26 -5.37 13.83 -17.95
C LEU A 26 -5.14 12.34 -18.18
N ILE A 27 -5.73 11.52 -17.33
CA ILE A 27 -5.68 10.06 -17.40
C ILE A 27 -7.09 9.54 -17.65
N GLU A 28 -7.21 8.59 -18.57
CA GLU A 28 -8.48 7.97 -18.89
C GLU A 28 -8.90 6.96 -17.81
N PHE A 29 -9.93 7.30 -17.04
CA PHE A 29 -10.56 6.43 -16.06
C PHE A 29 -12.00 6.08 -16.49
N GLY A 30 -12.40 4.83 -16.23
CA GLY A 30 -13.79 4.38 -16.46
C GLY A 30 -13.90 2.99 -17.06
N ARG A 31 -15.14 2.53 -17.22
CA ARG A 31 -15.48 1.19 -17.78
C ARG A 31 -14.88 0.92 -19.16
N PHE A 32 -14.65 1.97 -19.95
CA PHE A 32 -14.10 1.88 -21.30
C PHE A 32 -12.58 2.01 -21.35
N ALA A 33 -11.91 2.37 -20.24
CA ALA A 33 -10.47 2.63 -20.24
C ALA A 33 -9.65 1.42 -20.73
N SER A 34 -10.06 0.19 -20.39
CA SER A 34 -9.42 -1.03 -20.89
C SER A 34 -9.66 -1.29 -22.37
N ARG A 35 -10.81 -0.88 -22.92
CA ARG A 35 -11.10 -1.03 -24.35
C ARG A 35 -10.28 -0.02 -25.14
N HIS A 36 -10.32 1.25 -24.75
CA HIS A 36 -9.58 2.31 -25.41
C HIS A 36 -8.05 2.13 -25.30
N ALA A 37 -7.56 1.55 -24.19
CA ALA A 37 -6.15 1.17 -24.09
C ALA A 37 -5.75 0.14 -25.15
N LYS A 38 -6.59 -0.87 -25.41
CA LYS A 38 -6.34 -1.86 -26.47
C LYS A 38 -6.40 -1.25 -27.86
N GLU A 39 -7.36 -0.36 -28.12
CA GLU A 39 -7.47 0.39 -29.38
C GLU A 39 -6.22 1.26 -29.63
N LYS A 40 -5.58 1.74 -28.56
CA LYS A 40 -4.30 2.49 -28.61
C LYS A 40 -3.06 1.58 -28.55
N SER A 41 -3.21 0.27 -28.77
CA SER A 41 -2.13 -0.73 -28.68
C SER A 41 -1.39 -0.78 -27.34
N MET A 42 -2.00 -0.28 -26.25
CA MET A 42 -1.44 -0.35 -24.90
C MET A 42 -1.83 -1.65 -24.21
N ARG A 43 -0.86 -2.30 -23.55
CA ARG A 43 -1.08 -3.56 -22.81
C ARG A 43 -2.02 -3.42 -21.61
N LYS A 44 -2.07 -2.23 -20.99
CA LYS A 44 -2.93 -1.92 -19.82
C LYS A 44 -3.38 -0.46 -19.85
N PRO A 45 -4.52 -0.12 -19.22
CA PRO A 45 -4.89 1.25 -18.93
C PRO A 45 -3.81 1.96 -18.12
N GLU A 46 -3.73 3.27 -18.29
CA GLU A 46 -2.90 4.13 -17.46
C GLU A 46 -3.33 4.08 -15.99
N THR A 47 -2.39 4.45 -15.11
CA THR A 47 -2.60 4.50 -13.65
C THR A 47 -2.30 5.89 -13.11
N LEU A 48 -3.04 6.31 -12.09
CA LEU A 48 -2.84 7.58 -11.40
C LEU A 48 -2.16 7.34 -10.04
N TYR A 49 -1.15 8.15 -9.72
CA TYR A 49 -0.55 8.16 -8.39
C TYR A 49 -1.15 9.30 -7.57
N PHE A 50 -1.80 8.99 -6.46
CA PHE A 50 -2.42 10.00 -5.59
C PHE A 50 -2.46 9.52 -4.14
N LEU A 51 -2.06 10.39 -3.21
CA LEU A 51 -2.01 10.12 -1.76
C LEU A 51 -1.27 8.83 -1.39
N GLY A 52 -0.18 8.52 -2.07
CA GLY A 52 0.61 7.30 -1.81
C GLY A 52 -0.03 6.00 -2.31
N PHE A 53 -1.10 6.09 -3.11
CA PHE A 53 -1.72 4.97 -3.81
C PHE A 53 -1.50 5.05 -5.31
N THR A 54 -1.39 3.89 -5.92
CA THR A 54 -1.61 3.72 -7.36
C THR A 54 -3.07 3.34 -7.56
N HIS A 55 -3.83 4.22 -8.19
CA HIS A 55 -5.20 4.00 -8.63
C HIS A 55 -5.18 3.45 -10.05
N TYR A 56 -5.96 2.40 -10.30
CA TYR A 56 -6.01 1.74 -11.60
C TYR A 56 -7.42 1.26 -11.91
N CYS A 57 -7.76 1.23 -13.20
CA CYS A 57 -9.04 0.70 -13.65
C CYS A 57 -9.07 -0.83 -13.50
N THR A 58 -10.11 -1.36 -12.85
CA THR A 58 -10.31 -2.79 -12.70
C THR A 58 -11.81 -3.15 -12.75
N ARG A 59 -12.12 -4.42 -12.55
CA ARG A 59 -13.49 -4.93 -12.44
C ARG A 59 -13.64 -5.71 -11.15
N ASN A 60 -14.83 -5.64 -10.54
CA ASN A 60 -15.16 -6.49 -9.41
C ASN A 60 -15.46 -7.93 -9.86
N GLN A 61 -15.72 -8.83 -8.92
CA GLN A 61 -16.06 -10.24 -9.22
C GLN A 61 -17.32 -10.39 -10.09
N LYS A 62 -18.25 -9.43 -10.02
CA LYS A 62 -19.46 -9.38 -10.84
C LYS A 62 -19.23 -8.74 -12.23
N GLY A 63 -17.98 -8.40 -12.58
CA GLY A 63 -17.62 -7.78 -13.86
C GLY A 63 -17.87 -6.27 -13.96
N ASN A 64 -18.42 -5.64 -12.93
CA ASN A 64 -18.67 -4.20 -12.91
C ASN A 64 -17.38 -3.41 -12.76
N PHE A 65 -17.31 -2.25 -13.42
CA PHE A 65 -16.16 -1.35 -13.30
C PHE A 65 -15.94 -0.90 -11.85
N MET A 66 -14.67 -0.87 -11.44
CA MET A 66 -14.24 -0.41 -10.14
C MET A 66 -12.85 0.24 -10.26
N VAL A 67 -12.58 1.22 -9.41
CA VAL A 67 -11.21 1.75 -9.24
C VAL A 67 -10.49 0.90 -8.19
N GLY A 68 -9.47 0.17 -8.63
CA GLY A 68 -8.56 -0.56 -7.75
C GLY A 68 -7.52 0.37 -7.16
N ARG A 69 -7.12 0.09 -5.91
CA ARG A 69 -6.11 0.86 -5.19
C ARG A 69 -5.06 -0.08 -4.63
N LYS A 70 -3.80 0.25 -4.83
CA LYS A 70 -2.67 -0.43 -4.18
C LYS A 70 -1.66 0.58 -3.67
N THR A 71 -0.89 0.23 -2.64
CA THR A 71 0.22 1.07 -2.17
C THR A 71 1.18 1.34 -3.31
N GLU A 72 1.55 2.61 -3.48
CA GLU A 72 2.50 3.04 -4.51
C GLU A 72 3.87 2.40 -4.28
N LYS A 73 4.52 1.94 -5.36
CA LYS A 73 5.72 1.08 -5.27
C LYS A 73 6.83 1.70 -4.42
N THR A 74 7.08 3.00 -4.54
CA THR A 74 8.14 3.65 -3.76
C THR A 74 7.76 3.81 -2.28
N ARG A 75 6.46 3.97 -1.98
CA ARG A 75 5.93 4.02 -0.61
C ARG A 75 5.96 2.66 0.06
N LEU A 76 5.69 1.60 -0.70
CA LEU A 76 5.82 0.23 -0.21
C LEU A 76 7.27 -0.07 0.16
N LYS A 77 8.22 0.23 -0.75
CA LYS A 77 9.67 0.09 -0.48
C LYS A 77 10.10 0.87 0.76
N ARG A 78 9.66 2.14 0.88
CA ARG A 78 9.93 2.97 2.06
C ARG A 78 9.34 2.40 3.35
N SER A 79 8.13 1.85 3.30
CA SER A 79 7.49 1.24 4.47
C SER A 79 8.26 0.00 4.95
N ILE A 80 8.68 -0.86 4.01
CA ILE A 80 9.52 -2.03 4.31
C ILE A 80 10.85 -1.59 4.91
N GLY A 81 11.53 -0.63 4.26
CA GLY A 81 12.81 -0.11 4.75
C GLY A 81 12.70 0.48 6.16
N LYS A 82 11.65 1.24 6.45
CA LYS A 82 11.40 1.80 7.79
C LYS A 82 11.23 0.73 8.85
N VAL A 83 10.47 -0.33 8.57
CA VAL A 83 10.27 -1.44 9.51
C VAL A 83 11.59 -2.18 9.75
N GLN A 84 12.32 -2.50 8.69
CA GLN A 84 13.62 -3.18 8.79
C GLN A 84 14.64 -2.35 9.56
N GLU A 85 14.70 -1.04 9.30
CA GLU A 85 15.56 -0.11 10.04
C GLU A 85 15.22 -0.12 11.52
N THR A 86 13.93 0.01 11.84
CA THR A 86 13.48 0.02 13.24
C THR A 86 13.90 -1.28 13.94
N ILE A 87 13.65 -2.44 13.31
CA ILE A 87 14.04 -3.76 13.86
C ILE A 87 15.56 -3.82 14.08
N ARG A 88 16.36 -3.28 13.15
CA ARG A 88 17.82 -3.26 13.27
C ARG A 88 18.27 -2.43 14.47
N THR A 89 17.68 -1.24 14.66
CA THR A 89 18.03 -0.36 15.80
C THR A 89 17.68 -0.99 17.14
N ILE A 90 16.51 -1.60 17.26
CA ILE A 90 16.01 -2.19 18.52
C ILE A 90 16.49 -3.63 18.76
N ARG A 91 17.42 -4.15 17.94
CA ARG A 91 17.80 -5.58 17.93
C ARG A 91 18.31 -6.10 19.28
N HIS A 92 18.88 -5.23 20.11
CA HIS A 92 19.42 -5.58 21.42
C HIS A 92 18.39 -5.45 22.55
N GLU A 93 17.19 -4.92 22.28
CA GLU A 93 16.12 -4.82 23.27
C GLU A 93 15.52 -6.19 23.63
N SER A 94 14.65 -6.21 24.64
CA SER A 94 13.86 -7.39 25.01
C SER A 94 12.85 -7.76 23.91
N MET A 95 12.51 -9.05 23.79
CA MET A 95 11.57 -9.52 22.75
C MET A 95 10.21 -8.83 22.81
N LYS A 96 9.72 -8.57 24.03
CA LYS A 96 8.46 -7.84 24.28
C LYS A 96 8.52 -6.41 23.73
N ALA A 97 9.60 -5.68 24.00
CA ALA A 97 9.80 -4.32 23.51
C ALA A 97 9.89 -4.29 21.98
N GLN A 98 10.65 -5.22 21.39
CA GLN A 98 10.78 -5.34 19.94
C GLN A 98 9.42 -5.55 19.27
N ALA A 99 8.65 -6.54 19.73
CA ALA A 99 7.33 -6.85 19.19
C ALA A 99 6.37 -5.66 19.33
N ALA A 100 6.37 -4.98 20.49
CA ALA A 100 5.53 -3.80 20.71
C ALA A 100 5.84 -2.68 19.71
N LYS A 101 7.12 -2.39 19.47
CA LYS A 101 7.56 -1.33 18.54
C LYS A 101 7.23 -1.67 17.09
N VAL A 102 7.49 -2.91 16.66
CA VAL A 102 7.13 -3.37 15.32
C VAL A 102 5.61 -3.29 15.13
N ASN A 103 4.83 -3.73 16.12
CA ASN A 103 3.38 -3.66 16.09
C ASN A 103 2.83 -2.23 16.02
N GLN A 104 3.49 -1.26 16.66
CA GLN A 104 3.12 0.14 16.53
C GLN A 104 3.22 0.61 15.07
N ILE A 105 4.31 0.26 14.37
CA ILE A 105 4.52 0.63 12.96
C ILE A 105 3.54 -0.11 12.05
N LEU A 106 3.36 -1.41 12.24
CA LEU A 106 2.42 -2.21 11.46
C LEU A 106 0.99 -1.70 11.61
N ARG A 107 0.56 -1.37 12.85
CA ARG A 107 -0.76 -0.78 13.12
C ARG A 107 -0.97 0.51 12.34
N GLY A 108 0.00 1.43 12.37
CA GLY A 108 -0.08 2.68 11.61
C GLY A 108 -0.12 2.45 10.10
N HIS A 109 0.70 1.51 9.59
CA HIS A 109 0.68 1.15 8.19
C HIS A 109 -0.68 0.58 7.75
N TYR A 110 -1.26 -0.32 8.55
CA TYR A 110 -2.57 -0.89 8.25
C TYR A 110 -3.69 0.13 8.38
N ALA A 111 -3.64 1.07 9.33
CA ALA A 111 -4.65 2.11 9.45
C ALA A 111 -4.72 2.99 8.19
N TYR A 112 -3.58 3.31 7.57
CA TYR A 112 -3.54 4.13 6.36
C TYR A 112 -3.78 3.33 5.07
N TYR A 113 -3.08 2.21 4.91
CA TYR A 113 -3.10 1.42 3.67
C TYR A 113 -4.14 0.28 3.67
N GLY A 114 -4.87 0.09 4.78
CA GLY A 114 -5.88 -0.95 5.03
C GLY A 114 -7.16 -0.83 4.23
N MET A 115 -7.05 -0.64 2.92
CA MET A 115 -8.15 -0.51 1.99
C MET A 115 -8.39 -1.80 1.20
N THR A 116 -9.65 -2.02 0.82
CA THR A 116 -10.02 -3.13 -0.06
C THR A 116 -9.23 -3.07 -1.37
N GLY A 117 -8.70 -4.22 -1.80
CA GLY A 117 -7.83 -4.33 -2.98
C GLY A 117 -6.33 -4.19 -2.69
N ASN A 118 -5.93 -3.73 -1.50
CA ASN A 118 -4.52 -3.50 -1.15
C ASN A 118 -3.90 -4.57 -0.24
N ILE A 119 -4.63 -5.64 0.09
CA ILE A 119 -4.19 -6.66 1.06
C ILE A 119 -2.82 -7.28 0.71
N ARG A 120 -2.53 -7.47 -0.58
CA ARG A 120 -1.26 -8.03 -1.05
C ARG A 120 -0.07 -7.17 -0.62
N CYS A 121 -0.18 -5.85 -0.68
CA CYS A 121 0.89 -4.95 -0.25
C CYS A 121 1.06 -4.96 1.27
N LEU A 122 -0.03 -5.07 2.04
CA LEU A 122 0.03 -5.18 3.50
C LEU A 122 0.72 -6.48 3.94
N ILE A 123 0.43 -7.59 3.25
CA ILE A 123 1.09 -8.89 3.46
C ILE A 123 2.59 -8.78 3.17
N GLN A 124 2.99 -8.08 2.10
CA GLN A 124 4.42 -7.89 1.81
C GLN A 124 5.15 -7.15 2.92
N VAL A 125 4.55 -6.10 3.51
CA VAL A 125 5.14 -5.40 4.65
C VAL A 125 5.23 -6.31 5.87
N TYR A 126 4.17 -7.06 6.16
CA TYR A 126 4.17 -8.03 7.26
C TYR A 126 5.26 -9.10 7.09
N GLN A 127 5.33 -9.76 5.93
CA GLN A 127 6.33 -10.79 5.65
C GLN A 127 7.74 -10.23 5.69
N ALA A 128 7.96 -9.01 5.18
CA ALA A 128 9.26 -8.37 5.25
C ALA A 128 9.66 -8.06 6.70
N ALA A 129 8.71 -7.65 7.55
CA ALA A 129 8.92 -7.46 8.98
C ALA A 129 9.25 -8.79 9.68
N ASP A 130 8.44 -9.82 9.46
CA ASP A 130 8.55 -11.14 10.08
C ASP A 130 9.90 -11.81 9.76
N ASN A 131 10.22 -11.88 8.46
CA ASN A 131 11.47 -12.48 7.98
C ASN A 131 12.70 -11.71 8.47
N TYR A 132 12.63 -10.39 8.46
CA TYR A 132 13.75 -9.55 8.90
C TYR A 132 13.94 -9.62 10.41
N TRP A 133 12.85 -9.70 11.18
CA TRP A 133 12.90 -9.87 12.62
C TRP A 133 13.61 -11.17 12.99
N ARG A 134 13.20 -12.31 12.42
CA ARG A 134 13.91 -13.59 12.61
C ARG A 134 15.40 -13.46 12.30
N ARG A 135 15.74 -12.84 11.17
CA ARG A 135 17.15 -12.63 10.77
C ARG A 135 17.93 -11.81 11.80
N MET A 136 17.33 -10.77 12.37
CA MET A 136 17.97 -9.94 13.40
C MET A 136 18.08 -10.64 14.75
N LEU A 137 17.17 -11.56 15.07
CA LEU A 137 17.31 -12.41 16.26
C LEU A 137 18.48 -13.37 16.11
N SER A 138 18.63 -14.01 14.95
CA SER A 138 19.75 -14.92 14.66
C SER A 138 21.11 -14.22 14.67
N SER A 139 21.16 -12.91 14.48
CA SER A 139 22.42 -12.16 14.48
C SER A 139 22.85 -11.66 15.87
N ARG A 140 22.06 -11.87 16.93
CA ARG A 140 22.38 -11.40 18.30
C ARG A 140 23.51 -12.16 18.96
N SER A 141 23.73 -13.43 18.63
CA SER A 141 24.84 -14.24 19.13
C SER A 141 25.41 -15.10 18.02
N GLN A 142 26.73 -15.27 18.02
CA GLN A 142 27.46 -16.08 17.05
C GLN A 142 27.00 -17.55 17.03
N LYS A 143 26.44 -18.05 18.15
CA LYS A 143 25.94 -19.43 18.28
C LYS A 143 24.41 -19.54 18.21
N SER A 144 23.68 -18.42 18.07
CA SER A 144 22.22 -18.41 18.15
C SER A 144 21.56 -18.41 16.77
N HIS A 145 21.58 -19.53 16.06
CA HIS A 145 20.70 -19.68 14.91
C HIS A 145 19.24 -19.87 15.37
N VAL A 146 18.34 -18.97 14.98
CA VAL A 146 16.91 -19.11 15.24
C VAL A 146 16.28 -19.86 14.06
N SER A 147 15.93 -21.14 14.26
CA SER A 147 15.15 -21.92 13.28
C SER A 147 13.73 -21.35 13.13
N TRP A 148 13.02 -21.75 12.08
CA TRP A 148 11.64 -21.30 11.88
C TRP A 148 10.72 -21.78 13.01
N GLU A 149 10.90 -23.01 13.49
CA GLU A 149 10.11 -23.60 14.56
C GLU A 149 10.27 -22.82 15.86
N LYS A 150 11.52 -22.48 16.24
CA LYS A 150 11.80 -21.64 17.41
C LYS A 150 11.20 -20.24 17.26
N PHE A 151 11.24 -19.69 16.04
CA PHE A 151 10.64 -18.40 15.76
C PHE A 151 9.11 -18.43 15.83
N ASP A 152 8.47 -19.51 15.39
CA ASP A 152 7.02 -19.69 15.50
C ASP A 152 6.58 -19.79 16.97
N GLN A 153 7.35 -20.50 17.81
CA GLN A 153 7.13 -20.52 19.26
C GLN A 153 7.28 -19.11 19.89
N LEU A 154 8.23 -18.31 19.42
CA LEU A 154 8.37 -16.91 19.83
C LEU A 154 7.17 -16.06 19.42
N LYS A 155 6.62 -16.27 18.22
CA LYS A 155 5.43 -15.55 17.74
C LYS A 155 4.17 -15.91 18.52
N LEU A 156 4.08 -17.09 19.13
CA LEU A 156 2.99 -17.41 20.05
C LEU A 156 3.01 -16.51 21.30
N LYS A 157 4.21 -16.19 21.80
CA LYS A 157 4.40 -15.33 22.99
C LYS A 157 4.36 -13.85 22.65
N PHE A 158 4.91 -13.46 21.49
CA PHE A 158 5.05 -12.08 21.05
C PHE A 158 4.56 -11.90 19.60
N PRO A 159 3.23 -12.01 19.36
CA PRO A 159 2.70 -12.00 18.01
C PRO A 159 2.84 -10.63 17.34
N LEU A 160 3.30 -10.64 16.09
CA LEU A 160 3.18 -9.47 15.22
C LEU A 160 1.75 -9.31 14.71
N LEU A 161 1.28 -8.07 14.61
CA LEU A 161 -0.05 -7.75 14.09
C LEU A 161 -0.15 -8.21 12.64
N ARG A 162 -1.14 -9.05 12.36
CA ARG A 162 -1.44 -9.48 11.00
C ARG A 162 -2.12 -8.35 10.21
N PRO A 163 -1.93 -8.31 8.88
CA PRO A 163 -2.62 -7.36 8.01
C PRO A 163 -4.13 -7.39 8.20
N LYS A 164 -4.74 -6.22 8.41
CA LYS A 164 -6.19 -6.05 8.50
C LYS A 164 -6.67 -5.01 7.49
N ILE A 165 -7.77 -5.32 6.82
CA ILE A 165 -8.50 -4.36 5.98
C ILE A 165 -9.48 -3.63 6.89
N PHE A 166 -9.41 -2.30 6.92
CA PHE A 166 -10.26 -1.44 7.74
C PHE A 166 -11.42 -0.84 6.94
N ILE A 167 -11.21 -0.59 5.64
CA ILE A 167 -12.22 0.03 4.78
C ILE A 167 -12.76 -1.02 3.80
N PRO A 168 -13.94 -1.61 4.11
CA PRO A 168 -14.62 -2.53 3.21
C PRO A 168 -15.15 -1.82 1.94
N SER A 169 -15.40 -2.60 0.89
CA SER A 169 -15.72 -2.10 -0.46
C SER A 169 -17.01 -1.29 -0.56
N ASP A 170 -17.97 -1.53 0.32
CA ASP A 170 -19.23 -0.81 0.46
C ASP A 170 -18.99 0.65 0.89
N ARG A 171 -18.16 0.87 1.92
CA ARG A 171 -17.77 2.22 2.35
C ARG A 171 -16.83 2.90 1.37
N MET A 172 -16.11 2.17 0.51
CA MET A 172 -15.26 2.80 -0.51
C MET A 172 -16.04 3.69 -1.49
N LYS A 173 -17.34 3.43 -1.72
CA LYS A 173 -18.18 4.25 -2.60
C LYS A 173 -18.40 5.65 -2.03
N SER A 174 -18.49 5.81 -0.71
CA SER A 174 -18.63 7.13 -0.08
C SER A 174 -17.31 7.93 -0.07
N TYR A 175 -16.17 7.25 -0.05
CA TYR A 175 -14.84 7.87 -0.22
C TYR A 175 -14.45 8.13 -1.68
N ALA A 176 -15.30 7.76 -2.65
CA ALA A 176 -15.12 8.09 -4.06
C ALA A 176 -15.56 9.53 -4.35
N MET A 177 -15.04 10.49 -3.60
CA MET A 177 -15.06 11.91 -3.98
C MET A 177 -13.79 12.20 -4.78
N LEU A 178 -13.77 11.78 -6.04
CA LEU A 178 -12.91 12.30 -7.10
C LEU A 178 -13.69 12.29 -8.40
#